data_AF-A0A7X2D3C0-F1
#
_entry.id   AF-A0A7X2D3C0-F1
#
_cell.length_a   1.000
_cell.length_b   1.000
_cell.length_c   1.000
_cell.angle_alpha   90.00
_cell.angle_beta   90.00
_cell.angle_gamma   90.00
#
_symmetry.space_group_name_H-M   'P 1'
#
loop_
_entity.id
_entity.type
_entity.pdbx_description
1 polymer ?
#
loop_
_entity_poly.entity_id
_entity_poly.type
_entity_poly.pdbx_seq_one_letter_code
_entity_poly.pdbx_strand_id
1 'polypeptide(L)'
;MRYMHHIHALNTHDMGAFRPFFVEGREVGWVAHAVADRLARDGQAGAFEVGPFGVSLRPSLTTPEDRSAAVAETLAPLVAEGLAPPPRGEGYAVVEHWGDAPLFTLDRGHVPVLGLRSFGVHLNGVVRRPDGLHMWIGRRAEDRQVEPGKLDNMVAGGQPAGLGLMENLVKECDEEAGLPETMARRARPAGLVSYCLQTPAGLKPDTLFVYDLELPEDVIPENRDGEISGFMLWPMARVLETLREPGVFKFNVPHVILDFALRHGVLTPDDTPDYVALTQGLRREPVRFHPDQG
;
A
#
# COMPACT_ATOMS: atom_id res chain seq x y z
N MET A 1 11.57 -21.93 6.29
CA MET A 1 11.68 -20.79 5.37
C MET A 1 11.75 -19.50 6.19
N ARG A 2 12.89 -18.82 6.23
CA ARG A 2 13.17 -17.78 7.26
C ARG A 2 12.26 -16.54 7.13
N TYR A 3 11.94 -16.13 5.90
CA TYR A 3 11.20 -14.89 5.62
C TYR A 3 9.90 -15.09 4.82
N MET A 4 9.66 -16.30 4.29
CA MET A 4 8.49 -16.57 3.44
C MET A 4 7.15 -16.34 4.13
N HIS A 5 7.09 -16.39 5.46
CA HIS A 5 5.87 -16.09 6.21
C HIS A 5 5.37 -14.65 5.91
N HIS A 6 6.27 -13.68 5.68
CA HIS A 6 5.88 -12.33 5.26
C HIS A 6 5.28 -12.31 3.86
N ILE A 7 5.85 -13.09 2.93
CA ILE A 7 5.33 -13.21 1.56
C ILE A 7 3.91 -13.79 1.58
N HIS A 8 3.71 -14.87 2.33
CA HIS A 8 2.40 -15.50 2.45
C HIS A 8 1.39 -14.59 3.15
N ALA A 9 1.79 -13.91 4.22
CA ALA A 9 0.91 -13.03 5.00
C ALA A 9 0.29 -11.92 4.16
N LEU A 10 0.99 -11.37 3.16
CA LEU A 10 0.46 -10.30 2.29
C LEU A 10 -0.15 -10.77 0.98
N ASN A 11 -0.11 -12.07 0.71
CA ASN A 11 -0.62 -12.65 -0.53
C ASN A 11 -1.70 -13.71 -0.27
N THR A 12 -2.33 -13.68 0.91
CA THR A 12 -3.45 -14.55 1.27
C THR A 12 -4.76 -13.86 0.91
N HIS A 13 -5.49 -14.43 -0.04
CA HIS A 13 -6.79 -13.98 -0.50
C HIS A 13 -7.56 -15.14 -1.15
N ASP A 14 -8.88 -15.08 -1.11
CA ASP A 14 -9.77 -15.95 -1.89
C ASP A 14 -10.56 -15.10 -2.90
N MET A 15 -10.16 -15.18 -4.17
CA MET A 15 -10.84 -14.42 -5.23
C MET A 15 -12.26 -14.91 -5.50
N GLY A 16 -12.61 -16.13 -5.11
CA GLY A 16 -13.97 -16.66 -5.19
C GLY A 16 -14.96 -15.94 -4.28
N ALA A 17 -14.48 -15.13 -3.33
CA ALA A 17 -15.31 -14.30 -2.45
C ALA A 17 -15.62 -12.89 -3.01
N PHE A 18 -15.09 -12.56 -4.20
CA PHE A 18 -15.19 -11.22 -4.80
C PHE A 18 -15.80 -11.24 -6.19
N ARG A 19 -16.43 -10.13 -6.58
CA ARG A 19 -16.88 -9.83 -7.94
C ARG A 19 -15.97 -8.75 -8.52
N PRO A 20 -15.56 -8.84 -9.80
CA PRO A 20 -14.77 -7.77 -10.42
C PRO A 20 -15.57 -6.47 -10.45
N PHE A 21 -14.87 -5.35 -10.34
CA PHE A 21 -15.43 -4.00 -10.36
C PHE A 21 -14.93 -3.22 -11.58
N PHE A 22 -15.86 -2.67 -12.33
CA PHE A 22 -15.61 -1.99 -13.60
C PHE A 22 -16.02 -0.51 -13.59
N VAL A 23 -15.25 0.28 -14.31
CA VAL A 23 -15.55 1.69 -14.63
C VAL A 23 -15.31 1.89 -16.12
N GLU A 24 -16.34 2.31 -16.86
CA GLU A 24 -16.28 2.41 -18.32
C GLU A 24 -15.80 1.11 -19.01
N GLY A 25 -16.16 -0.05 -18.46
CA GLY A 25 -15.72 -1.36 -18.95
C GLY A 25 -14.29 -1.76 -18.59
N ARG A 26 -13.54 -0.91 -17.87
CA ARG A 26 -12.18 -1.20 -17.39
C ARG A 26 -12.24 -1.81 -16.00
N GLU A 27 -11.53 -2.91 -15.77
CA GLU A 27 -11.45 -3.54 -14.45
C GLU A 27 -10.48 -2.77 -13.55
N VAL A 28 -11.01 -2.23 -12.46
CA VAL A 28 -10.27 -1.38 -11.52
C VAL A 28 -10.17 -1.96 -10.12
N GLY A 29 -10.96 -2.97 -9.79
CA GLY A 29 -10.95 -3.58 -8.45
C GLY A 29 -11.85 -4.79 -8.29
N TRP A 30 -12.15 -5.11 -7.04
CA TRP A 30 -12.82 -6.34 -6.62
C TRP A 30 -13.70 -6.08 -5.40
N VAL A 31 -15.00 -6.33 -5.51
CA VAL A 31 -15.99 -6.05 -4.46
C VAL A 31 -16.42 -7.37 -3.82
N ALA A 32 -16.32 -7.47 -2.50
CA ALA A 32 -16.77 -8.65 -1.77
C ALA A 32 -18.26 -8.93 -2.04
N HIS A 33 -18.67 -10.20 -2.11
CA HIS A 33 -20.07 -10.55 -2.41
C HIS A 33 -21.07 -9.85 -1.49
N ALA A 34 -20.82 -9.79 -0.19
CA ALA A 34 -21.70 -9.12 0.77
C ALA A 34 -21.87 -7.62 0.48
N VAL A 35 -20.80 -6.93 0.06
CA VAL A 35 -20.85 -5.52 -0.33
C VAL A 35 -21.60 -5.38 -1.66
N ALA A 36 -21.31 -6.20 -2.66
CA ALA A 36 -22.00 -6.17 -3.94
C ALA A 36 -23.52 -6.41 -3.77
N ASP A 37 -23.91 -7.38 -2.94
CA ASP A 37 -25.32 -7.68 -2.66
C ASP A 37 -26.00 -6.54 -1.89
N ARG A 38 -25.25 -5.79 -1.07
CA ARG A 38 -25.77 -4.58 -0.41
C ARG A 38 -25.96 -3.44 -1.41
N LEU A 39 -24.98 -3.19 -2.28
CA LEU A 39 -25.06 -2.16 -3.33
C LEU A 39 -26.22 -2.43 -4.31
N ALA A 40 -26.49 -3.70 -4.61
CA ALA A 40 -27.62 -4.09 -5.46
C ALA A 40 -28.99 -3.62 -4.91
N ARG A 41 -29.12 -3.45 -3.59
CA ARG A 41 -30.37 -3.01 -2.94
C ARG A 41 -30.65 -1.53 -3.14
N ASP A 42 -29.64 -0.73 -3.48
CA ASP A 42 -29.83 0.70 -3.78
C ASP A 42 -30.58 0.89 -5.11
N GLY A 43 -30.68 -0.16 -5.93
CA GLY A 43 -31.37 -0.12 -7.20
C GLY A 43 -30.86 1.02 -8.08
N GLN A 44 -31.77 1.74 -8.73
CA GLN A 44 -31.45 2.86 -9.63
C GLN A 44 -30.96 4.13 -8.91
N ALA A 45 -31.06 4.19 -7.57
CA ALA A 45 -30.66 5.37 -6.81
C ALA A 45 -29.15 5.38 -6.47
N GLY A 46 -28.50 4.22 -6.38
CA GLY A 46 -27.07 4.11 -6.06
C GLY A 46 -26.15 4.28 -7.28
N ALA A 47 -24.86 4.50 -7.05
CA ALA A 47 -23.85 4.69 -8.10
C ALA A 47 -23.53 3.43 -8.92
N PHE A 48 -23.93 2.25 -8.44
CA PHE A 48 -23.52 0.96 -8.97
C PHE A 48 -24.65 0.21 -9.68
N GLU A 49 -24.27 -0.53 -10.71
CA GLU A 49 -25.05 -1.60 -11.32
C GLU A 49 -24.38 -2.94 -10.98
N VAL A 50 -25.12 -3.87 -10.38
CA VAL A 50 -24.63 -5.20 -10.00
C VAL A 50 -25.22 -6.21 -10.96
N GLY A 51 -24.38 -6.72 -11.86
CA GLY A 51 -24.76 -7.65 -12.91
C GLY A 51 -24.17 -9.05 -12.70
N PRO A 52 -24.44 -9.98 -13.62
CA PRO A 52 -23.94 -11.36 -13.56
C PRO A 52 -22.41 -11.44 -13.67
N PHE A 53 -21.78 -10.47 -14.31
CA PHE A 53 -20.33 -10.45 -14.56
C PHE A 53 -19.54 -9.60 -13.57
N GLY A 54 -20.20 -8.87 -12.67
CA GLY A 54 -19.51 -8.00 -11.73
C GLY A 54 -20.32 -6.80 -11.26
N VAL A 55 -19.61 -5.86 -10.65
CA VAL A 55 -20.12 -4.55 -10.24
C VAL A 55 -19.61 -3.51 -11.24
N SER A 56 -20.43 -2.59 -11.69
CA SER A 56 -20.02 -1.50 -12.59
C SER A 56 -20.51 -0.15 -12.07
N LEU A 57 -19.77 0.93 -12.29
CA LEU A 57 -20.35 2.27 -12.16
C LEU A 57 -21.36 2.52 -13.26
N ARG A 58 -22.43 3.25 -12.93
CA ARG A 58 -23.48 3.59 -13.88
C ARG A 58 -22.95 4.44 -15.03
N PRO A 59 -23.34 4.16 -16.29
CA PRO A 59 -22.92 4.95 -17.46
C PRO A 59 -23.34 6.42 -17.41
N SER A 60 -24.35 6.77 -16.60
CA SER A 60 -24.78 8.15 -16.39
C SER A 60 -23.77 9.00 -15.61
N LEU A 61 -22.79 8.40 -14.95
CA LEU A 61 -21.71 9.09 -14.23
C LEU A 61 -20.55 9.37 -15.19
N THR A 62 -20.64 10.49 -15.90
CA THR A 62 -19.79 10.79 -17.06
C THR A 62 -18.45 11.46 -16.73
N THR A 63 -18.33 12.09 -15.57
CA THR A 63 -17.09 12.78 -15.16
C THR A 63 -16.44 12.12 -13.94
N PRO A 64 -15.12 12.27 -13.74
CA PRO A 64 -14.44 11.84 -12.52
C PRO A 64 -15.05 12.43 -11.25
N GLU A 65 -15.51 13.68 -11.31
CA GLU A 65 -16.16 14.38 -10.20
C GLU A 65 -17.51 13.77 -9.85
N ASP A 66 -18.37 13.52 -10.85
CA ASP A 66 -19.67 12.88 -10.66
C ASP A 66 -19.52 11.48 -10.04
N ARG A 67 -18.53 10.72 -10.53
CA ARG A 67 -18.21 9.40 -9.99
C ARG A 67 -17.74 9.48 -8.54
N SER A 68 -16.83 10.40 -8.24
CA SER A 68 -16.29 10.57 -6.89
C SER A 68 -17.41 10.88 -5.89
N ALA A 69 -18.29 11.83 -6.23
CA ALA A 69 -19.42 12.21 -5.40
C ALA A 69 -20.43 11.06 -5.21
N ALA A 70 -20.87 10.45 -6.32
CA ALA A 70 -21.88 9.39 -6.27
C ALA A 70 -21.38 8.12 -5.53
N VAL A 71 -20.11 7.75 -5.73
CA VAL A 71 -19.51 6.61 -5.02
C VAL A 71 -19.38 6.92 -3.53
N ALA A 72 -18.89 8.10 -3.16
CA ALA A 72 -18.78 8.49 -1.75
C ALA A 72 -20.14 8.49 -1.04
N GLU A 73 -21.18 9.04 -1.69
CA GLU A 73 -22.56 9.02 -1.18
C GLU A 73 -23.08 7.58 -1.02
N THR A 74 -22.85 6.73 -2.02
CA THR A 74 -23.34 5.34 -1.99
C THR A 74 -22.62 4.49 -0.93
N LEU A 75 -21.34 4.75 -0.65
CA LEU A 75 -20.59 4.01 0.37
C LEU A 75 -20.81 4.53 1.79
N ALA A 76 -21.30 5.76 1.98
CA ALA A 76 -21.47 6.33 3.32
C ALA A 76 -22.36 5.49 4.26
N PRO A 77 -23.52 4.93 3.83
CA PRO A 77 -24.34 4.07 4.69
C PRO A 77 -23.64 2.78 5.13
N LEU A 78 -22.72 2.25 4.32
CA LEU A 78 -22.02 0.99 4.60
C LEU A 78 -21.15 1.10 5.85
N VAL A 79 -20.73 2.30 6.24
CA VAL A 79 -19.99 2.55 7.48
C VAL A 79 -20.86 2.23 8.70
N ALA A 80 -22.10 2.74 8.72
CA ALA A 80 -23.05 2.48 9.80
C ALA A 80 -23.50 1.00 9.84
N GLU A 81 -23.45 0.32 8.69
CA GLU A 81 -23.78 -1.10 8.56
C GLU A 81 -22.59 -2.04 8.88
N GLY A 82 -21.40 -1.49 9.16
CA GLY A 82 -20.21 -2.28 9.45
C GLY A 82 -19.58 -2.97 8.23
N LEU A 83 -19.97 -2.58 7.02
CA LEU A 83 -19.45 -3.09 5.74
C LEU A 83 -18.30 -2.25 5.18
N ALA A 84 -18.09 -1.05 5.71
CA ALA A 84 -16.98 -0.18 5.37
C ALA A 84 -16.38 0.46 6.64
N PRO A 85 -15.06 0.71 6.69
CA PRO A 85 -14.47 1.53 7.75
C PRO A 85 -14.86 3.02 7.56
N PRO A 86 -14.70 3.87 8.58
CA PRO A 86 -14.91 5.30 8.41
C PRO A 86 -13.90 5.91 7.41
N PRO A 87 -14.28 7.01 6.72
CA PRO A 87 -13.37 7.74 5.85
C PRO A 87 -12.22 8.36 6.66
N ARG A 88 -11.10 8.63 5.97
CA ARG A 88 -9.89 9.19 6.56
C ARG A 88 -9.58 10.61 6.11
N GLY A 89 -10.39 11.18 5.22
CA GLY A 89 -10.24 12.56 4.73
C GLY A 89 -9.15 12.74 3.66
N GLU A 90 -8.68 11.65 3.05
CA GLU A 90 -7.62 11.69 2.03
C GLU A 90 -8.04 10.88 0.81
N GLY A 91 -8.13 11.53 -0.35
CA GLY A 91 -8.54 10.92 -1.61
C GLY A 91 -7.39 10.24 -2.34
N TYR A 92 -7.58 9.00 -2.77
CA TYR A 92 -6.68 8.28 -3.68
C TYR A 92 -7.24 8.29 -5.10
N ALA A 93 -6.34 8.34 -6.07
CA ALA A 93 -6.71 8.24 -7.48
C ALA A 93 -7.09 6.80 -7.83
N VAL A 94 -8.24 6.62 -8.48
CA VAL A 94 -8.66 5.32 -8.99
C VAL A 94 -8.28 5.22 -10.46
N VAL A 95 -7.42 4.26 -10.78
CA VAL A 95 -6.84 4.03 -12.10
C VAL A 95 -6.82 2.55 -12.44
N GLU A 96 -6.81 2.22 -13.72
CA GLU A 96 -6.61 0.85 -14.20
C GLU A 96 -5.12 0.46 -14.09
N HIS A 97 -4.26 1.35 -14.58
CA HIS A 97 -2.80 1.24 -14.49
C HIS A 97 -2.18 2.52 -13.91
N TRP A 98 -1.02 2.35 -13.27
CA TRP A 98 -0.24 3.51 -12.84
C TRP A 98 0.16 4.35 -14.07
N GLY A 99 -0.01 5.68 -13.97
CA GLY A 99 0.27 6.63 -15.05
C GLY A 99 -0.95 6.98 -15.91
N ASP A 100 -2.06 6.25 -15.77
CA ASP A 100 -3.32 6.62 -16.41
C ASP A 100 -3.93 7.88 -15.77
N ALA A 101 -4.79 8.56 -16.53
CA ALA A 101 -5.63 9.61 -15.97
C ALA A 101 -6.61 8.99 -14.93
N PRO A 102 -6.78 9.62 -13.75
CA PRO A 102 -7.72 9.13 -12.75
C PRO A 102 -9.14 9.04 -13.30
N LEU A 103 -9.79 7.89 -13.11
CA LEU A 103 -11.19 7.68 -13.49
C LEU A 103 -12.14 8.37 -12.52
N PHE A 104 -11.74 8.45 -11.24
CA PHE A 104 -12.35 9.20 -10.14
C PHE A 104 -11.40 9.19 -8.93
N THR A 105 -11.78 9.85 -7.83
CA THR A 105 -11.06 9.77 -6.56
C THR A 105 -11.94 9.17 -5.46
N LEU A 106 -11.33 8.46 -4.52
CA LEU A 106 -12.04 7.83 -3.41
C LEU A 106 -11.25 8.00 -2.12
N ASP A 107 -11.95 8.22 -1.00
CA ASP A 107 -11.32 8.23 0.32
C ASP A 107 -10.54 6.93 0.58
N ARG A 108 -9.29 7.05 1.03
CA ARG A 108 -8.38 5.91 1.27
C ARG A 108 -8.94 4.86 2.25
N GLY A 109 -9.85 5.24 3.15
CA GLY A 109 -10.56 4.31 4.02
C GLY A 109 -11.44 3.34 3.24
N HIS A 110 -12.05 3.79 2.15
CA HIS A 110 -12.97 3.01 1.32
C HIS A 110 -12.29 2.30 0.13
N VAL A 111 -11.03 2.61 -0.17
CA VAL A 111 -10.26 1.94 -1.24
C VAL A 111 -10.31 0.40 -1.14
N PRO A 112 -10.10 -0.23 0.04
CA PRO A 112 -10.19 -1.68 0.17
C PRO A 112 -11.60 -2.25 -0.04
N VAL A 113 -12.65 -1.47 0.22
CA VAL A 113 -14.06 -1.89 0.09
C VAL A 113 -14.40 -2.23 -1.36
N LEU A 114 -13.85 -1.45 -2.29
CA LEU A 114 -13.96 -1.69 -3.73
C LEU A 114 -12.79 -2.49 -4.31
N GLY A 115 -11.90 -3.01 -3.45
CA GLY A 115 -10.72 -3.79 -3.84
C GLY A 115 -9.83 -3.07 -4.84
N LEU A 116 -9.76 -1.75 -4.74
CA LEU A 116 -9.04 -0.91 -5.68
C LEU A 116 -7.54 -1.00 -5.43
N ARG A 117 -6.76 -0.89 -6.52
CA ARG A 117 -5.32 -0.73 -6.42
C ARG A 117 -5.00 0.55 -5.68
N SER A 118 -4.10 0.46 -4.70
CA SER A 118 -3.60 1.60 -3.96
C SER A 118 -2.09 1.70 -4.08
N PHE A 119 -1.57 2.92 -3.97
CA PHE A 119 -0.15 3.20 -4.12
C PHE A 119 0.40 3.85 -2.85
N GLY A 120 1.70 3.67 -2.63
CA GLY A 120 2.42 4.35 -1.55
C GLY A 120 3.89 4.53 -1.89
N VAL A 121 4.56 5.41 -1.17
CA VAL A 121 6.01 5.63 -1.25
C VAL A 121 6.67 5.12 0.02
N HIS A 122 7.77 4.40 -0.10
CA HIS A 122 8.54 3.90 1.03
C HIS A 122 10.02 4.22 0.82
N LEU A 123 10.66 4.79 1.85
CA LEU A 123 12.06 5.19 1.83
C LEU A 123 12.93 4.29 2.72
N ASN A 124 13.91 3.65 2.10
CA ASN A 124 15.04 3.05 2.81
C ASN A 124 16.11 4.11 3.05
N GLY A 125 16.10 4.71 4.25
CA GLY A 125 17.19 5.57 4.70
C GLY A 125 18.34 4.73 5.25
N VAL A 126 19.52 4.84 4.65
CA VAL A 126 20.68 4.01 5.04
C VAL A 126 21.93 4.84 5.27
N VAL A 127 22.81 4.34 6.13
CA VAL A 127 24.11 4.96 6.44
C VAL A 127 25.19 3.89 6.26
N ARG A 128 26.28 4.23 5.57
CA ARG A 128 27.47 3.38 5.49
C ARG A 128 28.44 3.78 6.58
N ARG A 129 28.69 2.85 7.50
CA ARG A 129 29.65 3.01 8.60
C ARG A 129 30.84 2.07 8.41
N PRO A 130 31.96 2.28 9.14
CA PRO A 130 33.12 1.39 9.07
C PRO A 130 32.80 -0.09 9.37
N ASP A 131 31.78 -0.35 10.20
CA ASP A 131 31.28 -1.68 10.56
C ASP A 131 30.17 -2.21 9.63
N GLY A 132 29.78 -1.44 8.62
CA GLY A 132 28.93 -1.89 7.52
C GLY A 132 27.67 -1.06 7.31
N LEU A 133 26.73 -1.66 6.57
CA LEU A 133 25.48 -1.01 6.18
C LEU A 133 24.49 -0.99 7.34
N HIS A 134 23.98 0.21 7.63
CA HIS A 134 22.94 0.46 8.62
C HIS A 134 21.70 1.03 7.96
N MET A 135 20.53 0.74 8.53
CA MET A 135 19.24 1.24 8.07
C MET A 135 18.53 1.95 9.22
N TRP A 136 17.97 3.12 8.93
CA TRP A 136 17.06 3.81 9.83
C TRP A 136 15.71 3.12 9.82
N ILE A 137 15.25 2.76 11.01
CA ILE A 137 13.96 2.12 11.28
C ILE A 137 13.13 3.08 12.11
N GLY A 138 11.95 3.46 11.61
CA GLY A 138 10.96 4.23 12.35
C GLY A 138 10.20 3.34 13.33
N ARG A 139 9.70 3.91 14.43
CA ARG A 139 8.69 3.28 15.28
C ARG A 139 7.42 4.11 15.19
N ARG A 140 6.33 3.49 14.76
CA ARG A 140 5.02 4.13 14.66
C ARG A 140 4.58 4.62 16.04
N ALA A 141 3.90 5.77 16.11
CA ALA A 141 3.27 6.22 17.33
C ALA A 141 2.18 5.24 17.81
N GLU A 142 1.87 5.26 19.10
CA GLU A 142 0.91 4.33 19.72
C GLU A 142 -0.55 4.66 19.39
N ASP A 143 -0.82 5.88 18.92
CA ASP A 143 -2.15 6.36 18.54
C ASP A 143 -2.47 6.13 17.05
N ARG A 144 -1.55 5.53 16.29
CA ARG A 144 -1.78 5.23 14.87
C ARG A 144 -2.91 4.22 14.70
N GLN A 145 -3.87 4.54 13.82
CA GLN A 145 -5.01 3.67 13.52
C GLN A 145 -4.62 2.30 12.97
N VAL A 146 -3.50 2.22 12.26
CA VAL A 146 -2.99 0.99 11.65
C VAL A 146 -1.66 0.67 12.29
N GLU A 147 -1.55 -0.51 12.90
CA GLU A 147 -0.31 -1.05 13.43
C GLU A 147 0.44 -0.10 14.39
N PRO A 148 -0.20 0.36 15.48
CA PRO A 148 0.44 1.24 16.47
C PRO A 148 1.66 0.57 17.11
N GLY A 149 2.68 1.38 17.42
CA GLY A 149 3.91 0.92 18.11
C GLY A 149 4.84 0.01 17.29
N LYS A 150 4.40 -0.49 16.13
CA LYS A 150 5.20 -1.37 15.25
C LYS A 150 6.35 -0.62 14.58
N LEU A 151 7.35 -1.38 14.15
CA LEU A 151 8.48 -0.85 13.37
C LEU A 151 8.06 -0.55 11.92
N ASP A 152 8.61 0.51 11.34
CA ASP A 152 8.31 0.99 9.99
C ASP A 152 9.60 1.27 9.20
N ASN A 153 9.47 1.60 7.92
CA ASN A 153 10.57 2.23 7.17
C ASN A 153 10.95 3.58 7.84
N MET A 154 12.02 4.23 7.37
CA MET A 154 12.36 5.57 7.87
C MET A 154 11.27 6.58 7.50
N VAL A 155 10.74 6.49 6.28
CA VAL A 155 9.60 7.30 5.81
C VAL A 155 8.69 6.39 4.99
N ALA A 156 7.38 6.45 5.20
CA ALA A 156 6.41 5.66 4.45
C ALA A 156 5.00 6.27 4.43
N GLY A 157 4.63 6.82 3.27
CA GLY A 157 3.32 7.45 3.05
C GLY A 157 2.46 6.72 2.02
N GLY A 158 1.15 6.84 2.18
CA GLY A 158 0.22 6.52 1.11
C GLY A 158 0.31 7.54 -0.03
N GLN A 159 -0.12 7.20 -1.24
CA GLN A 159 -0.06 8.12 -2.38
C GLN A 159 -1.41 8.82 -2.62
N PRO A 160 -1.55 10.10 -2.22
CA PRO A 160 -2.78 10.85 -2.47
C PRO A 160 -2.94 11.17 -3.96
N ALA A 161 -4.20 11.41 -4.35
CA ALA A 161 -4.53 11.96 -5.66
C ALA A 161 -3.93 13.36 -5.83
N GLY A 162 -3.49 13.68 -7.05
CA GLY A 162 -3.03 15.02 -7.41
C GLY A 162 -1.60 15.38 -7.01
N LEU A 163 -0.86 14.46 -6.36
CA LEU A 163 0.55 14.66 -6.01
C LEU A 163 1.44 13.67 -6.77
N GLY A 164 2.60 14.11 -7.25
CA GLY A 164 3.61 13.22 -7.83
C GLY A 164 4.32 12.39 -6.76
N LEU A 165 4.89 11.22 -7.12
CA LEU A 165 5.57 10.34 -6.16
C LEU A 165 6.73 11.04 -5.42
N MET A 166 7.56 11.80 -6.13
CA MET A 166 8.67 12.52 -5.51
C MET A 166 8.19 13.68 -4.65
N GLU A 167 7.09 14.35 -5.03
CA GLU A 167 6.50 15.43 -4.22
C GLU A 167 5.93 14.87 -2.92
N ASN A 168 5.24 13.73 -2.99
CA ASN A 168 4.75 13.02 -1.83
C ASN A 168 5.90 12.54 -0.95
N LEU A 169 6.92 11.90 -1.53
CA LEU A 169 8.11 11.48 -0.79
C LEU A 169 8.79 12.65 -0.06
N VAL A 170 8.92 13.82 -0.70
CA VAL A 170 9.47 15.03 -0.06
C VAL A 170 8.60 15.51 1.10
N LYS A 171 7.27 15.56 0.92
CA LYS A 171 6.32 15.89 1.99
C LYS A 171 6.48 14.95 3.18
N GLU A 172 6.39 13.65 2.95
CA GLU A 172 6.48 12.62 4.01
C GLU A 172 7.87 12.63 4.68
N CYS A 173 8.94 12.92 3.93
CA CYS A 173 10.28 13.07 4.49
C CYS A 173 10.39 14.22 5.48
N ASP A 174 9.71 15.34 5.20
CA ASP A 174 9.67 16.48 6.11
C ASP A 174 8.81 16.18 7.33
N GLU A 175 7.59 15.68 7.12
CA GLU A 175 6.60 15.43 8.18
C GLU A 175 7.03 14.31 9.15
N GLU A 176 7.43 13.14 8.64
CA GLU A 176 7.72 11.97 9.48
C GLU A 176 9.15 11.96 10.03
N ALA A 177 10.11 12.53 9.28
CA ALA A 177 11.55 12.38 9.54
C ALA A 177 12.33 13.70 9.60
N GLY A 178 11.67 14.85 9.39
CA GLY A 178 12.29 16.17 9.49
C GLY A 178 13.40 16.40 8.47
N LEU A 179 13.42 15.62 7.38
CA LEU A 179 14.44 15.70 6.35
C LEU A 179 14.14 16.88 5.41
N PRO A 180 15.10 17.78 5.17
CA PRO A 180 14.89 18.89 4.27
C PRO A 180 14.71 18.41 2.82
N GLU A 181 13.92 19.14 2.04
CA GLU A 181 13.63 18.83 0.64
C GLU A 181 14.89 18.57 -0.20
N THR A 182 15.94 19.38 -0.01
CA THR A 182 17.23 19.24 -0.73
C THR A 182 17.89 17.87 -0.50
N MET A 183 17.64 17.26 0.66
CA MET A 183 18.10 15.92 0.99
C MET A 183 17.14 14.85 0.49
N ALA A 184 15.83 15.01 0.73
CA ALA A 184 14.80 14.08 0.28
C ALA A 184 14.85 13.86 -1.24
N ARG A 185 15.08 14.91 -2.03
CA ARG A 185 15.21 14.82 -3.51
C ARG A 185 16.44 14.04 -4.00
N ARG A 186 17.38 13.70 -3.13
CA ARG A 186 18.50 12.80 -3.47
C ARG A 186 18.09 11.32 -3.47
N ALA A 187 16.92 11.00 -2.91
CA ALA A 187 16.39 9.65 -2.90
C ALA A 187 16.21 9.14 -4.34
N ARG A 188 16.64 7.91 -4.59
CA ARG A 188 16.57 7.30 -5.92
C ARG A 188 15.46 6.25 -5.95
N PRO A 189 14.60 6.22 -6.98
CA PRO A 189 13.67 5.13 -7.15
C PRO A 189 14.46 3.83 -7.32
N ALA A 190 14.08 2.80 -6.57
CA ALA A 190 14.79 1.53 -6.46
C ALA A 190 13.96 0.33 -6.95
N GLY A 191 12.70 0.57 -7.33
CA GLY A 191 11.79 -0.44 -7.86
C GLY A 191 10.41 -0.33 -7.23
N LEU A 192 9.68 -1.43 -7.28
CA LEU A 192 8.38 -1.56 -6.65
C LEU A 192 8.27 -2.91 -5.93
N VAL A 193 7.42 -2.93 -4.92
CA VAL A 193 6.90 -4.13 -4.27
C VAL A 193 5.39 -4.16 -4.49
N SER A 194 4.83 -5.33 -4.77
CA SER A 194 3.38 -5.49 -4.90
C SER A 194 2.89 -6.76 -4.22
N TYR A 195 1.68 -6.67 -3.66
CA TYR A 195 1.02 -7.78 -2.98
C TYR A 195 -0.51 -7.69 -3.15
N CYS A 196 -1.21 -8.77 -2.82
CA CYS A 196 -2.67 -8.79 -2.80
C CYS A 196 -3.18 -9.45 -1.50
N LEU A 197 -3.67 -8.62 -0.58
CA LEU A 197 -4.10 -9.06 0.74
C LEU A 197 -5.62 -8.93 0.89
N GLN A 198 -6.29 -9.99 1.31
CA GLN A 198 -7.65 -9.89 1.81
C GLN A 198 -7.66 -9.42 3.27
N THR A 199 -8.51 -8.45 3.56
CA THR A 199 -8.72 -7.85 4.89
C THR A 199 -10.20 -7.88 5.27
N PRO A 200 -10.56 -7.61 6.53
CA PRO A 200 -11.97 -7.48 6.92
C PRO A 200 -12.73 -6.42 6.11
N ALA A 201 -12.06 -5.37 5.64
CA ALA A 201 -12.67 -4.30 4.85
C ALA A 201 -12.81 -4.65 3.36
N GLY A 202 -12.15 -5.69 2.86
CA GLY A 202 -12.11 -6.05 1.44
C GLY A 202 -10.69 -6.37 0.97
N LEU A 203 -10.38 -6.10 -0.30
CA LEU A 203 -9.12 -6.51 -0.93
C LEU A 203 -8.11 -5.35 -0.98
N LYS A 204 -6.82 -5.66 -0.86
CA LYS A 204 -5.71 -4.70 -0.94
C LYS A 204 -4.66 -5.15 -1.96
N PRO A 205 -4.91 -4.94 -3.26
CA PRO A 205 -3.91 -5.13 -4.32
C PRO A 205 -2.96 -3.93 -4.39
N ASP A 206 -2.18 -3.73 -3.34
CA ASP A 206 -1.34 -2.53 -3.18
C ASP A 206 -0.03 -2.61 -3.95
N THR A 207 0.49 -1.46 -4.36
CA THR A 207 1.83 -1.31 -4.95
C THR A 207 2.61 -0.23 -4.20
N LEU A 208 3.79 -0.59 -3.72
CA LEU A 208 4.68 0.30 -2.97
C LEU A 208 5.86 0.71 -3.86
N PHE A 209 5.98 2.01 -4.15
CA PHE A 209 7.15 2.57 -4.82
C PHE A 209 8.29 2.71 -3.82
N VAL A 210 9.39 2.02 -4.10
CA VAL A 210 10.54 1.96 -3.18
C VAL A 210 11.57 2.97 -3.61
N TYR A 211 12.06 3.73 -2.64
CA TYR A 211 13.17 4.68 -2.78
C TYR A 211 14.28 4.32 -1.82
N ASP A 212 15.52 4.54 -2.24
CA ASP A 212 16.71 4.41 -1.40
C ASP A 212 17.39 5.78 -1.26
N LEU A 213 17.82 6.13 -0.05
CA LEU A 213 18.58 7.33 0.25
C LEU A 213 19.73 7.00 1.19
N GLU A 214 20.96 7.19 0.69
CA GLU A 214 22.15 7.15 1.54
C GLU A 214 22.32 8.51 2.24
N LEU A 215 22.26 8.47 3.57
CA LEU A 215 22.32 9.62 4.46
C LEU A 215 23.75 9.77 5.03
N PRO A 216 24.21 11.03 5.24
CA PRO A 216 25.37 11.30 6.08
C PRO A 216 25.18 10.74 7.50
N GLU A 217 26.28 10.34 8.15
CA GLU A 217 26.23 9.73 9.49
C GLU A 217 25.76 10.69 10.59
N ASP A 218 25.94 11.99 10.39
CA ASP A 218 25.52 13.05 11.30
C ASP A 218 24.05 13.45 11.15
N VAL A 219 23.34 12.91 10.16
CA VAL A 219 21.90 13.15 9.99
C VAL A 219 21.10 12.20 10.89
N ILE A 220 20.35 12.81 11.79
CA ILE A 220 19.43 12.12 12.71
C ILE A 220 18.00 12.51 12.32
N PRO A 221 17.16 11.57 11.85
CA PRO A 221 15.75 11.84 11.58
C PRO A 221 15.00 12.26 12.85
N GLU A 222 14.10 13.23 12.70
CA GLU A 222 13.29 13.78 13.79
C GLU A 222 11.82 13.85 13.35
N ASN A 223 10.92 13.29 14.14
CA ASN A 223 9.48 13.38 13.88
C ASN A 223 9.00 14.84 14.00
N ARG A 224 8.20 15.31 13.03
CA ARG A 224 7.57 16.65 13.06
C ARG A 224 6.05 16.63 13.19
N ASP A 225 5.37 15.56 12.79
CA ASP A 225 3.90 15.51 12.69
C ASP A 225 3.21 14.63 13.74
N GLY A 226 3.98 13.86 14.51
CA GLY A 226 3.46 12.95 15.54
C GLY A 226 3.28 11.51 15.09
N GLU A 227 3.50 11.17 13.82
CA GLU A 227 3.23 9.82 13.30
C GLU A 227 4.25 8.76 13.73
N ILE A 228 5.48 9.19 14.04
CA ILE A 228 6.62 8.34 14.43
C ILE A 228 7.08 8.66 15.86
N SER A 229 6.99 7.70 16.78
CA SER A 229 7.46 7.90 18.16
C SER A 229 8.99 8.01 18.30
N GLY A 230 9.74 7.54 17.32
CA GLY A 230 11.20 7.70 17.27
C GLY A 230 11.88 6.83 16.22
N PHE A 231 13.18 7.02 16.09
CA PHE A 231 14.02 6.37 15.09
C PHE A 231 15.15 5.56 15.73
N MET A 232 15.53 4.47 15.07
CA MET A 232 16.68 3.65 15.45
C MET A 232 17.54 3.34 14.23
N LEU A 233 18.83 3.64 14.30
CA LEU A 233 19.80 3.23 13.26
C LEU A 233 20.33 1.84 13.59
N TRP A 234 19.93 0.83 12.83
CA TRP A 234 20.31 -0.57 13.09
C TRP A 234 21.27 -1.11 12.03
N PRO A 235 22.27 -1.92 12.43
CA PRO A 235 23.01 -2.74 11.47
C PRO A 235 22.04 -3.64 10.70
N MET A 236 22.25 -3.83 9.40
CA MET A 236 21.37 -4.68 8.57
C MET A 236 21.19 -6.10 9.13
N ALA A 237 22.21 -6.66 9.78
CA ALA A 237 22.11 -7.97 10.44
C ALA A 237 21.00 -7.99 11.51
N ARG A 238 20.89 -6.95 12.34
CA ARG A 238 19.83 -6.83 13.36
C ARG A 238 18.46 -6.67 12.72
N VAL A 239 18.35 -5.89 11.65
CA VAL A 239 17.10 -5.71 10.90
C VAL A 239 16.61 -7.06 10.37
N LEU A 240 17.47 -7.82 9.71
CA LEU A 240 17.16 -9.15 9.17
C LEU A 240 16.83 -10.17 10.25
N GLU A 241 17.53 -10.15 11.39
CA GLU A 241 17.20 -11.01 12.53
C GLU A 241 15.82 -10.69 13.09
N THR A 242 15.50 -9.40 13.25
CA THR A 242 14.17 -8.96 13.71
C THR A 242 13.06 -9.36 12.73
N LEU A 243 13.34 -9.33 11.41
CA LEU A 243 12.40 -9.79 10.39
C LEU A 243 12.09 -11.29 10.44
N ARG A 244 12.85 -12.10 11.19
CA ARG A 244 12.47 -13.50 11.40
C ARG A 244 11.26 -13.62 12.31
N GLU A 245 11.00 -12.60 13.13
CA GLU A 245 9.90 -12.59 14.08
C GLU A 245 8.66 -11.90 13.50
N PRO A 246 7.53 -12.64 13.38
CA PRO A 246 6.31 -12.07 12.81
C PRO A 246 5.71 -11.01 13.73
N GLY A 247 5.08 -10.00 13.12
CA GLY A 247 4.29 -9.01 13.84
C GLY A 247 5.07 -7.87 14.51
N VAL A 248 6.40 -7.85 14.43
CA VAL A 248 7.22 -6.74 14.98
C VAL A 248 7.19 -5.50 14.09
N PHE A 249 7.30 -5.70 12.77
CA PHE A 249 7.15 -4.64 11.78
C PHE A 249 5.69 -4.50 11.34
N LYS A 250 5.31 -3.30 10.91
CA LYS A 250 4.07 -3.06 10.15
C LYS A 250 4.05 -3.99 8.95
N PHE A 251 2.90 -4.64 8.72
CA PHE A 251 2.79 -5.86 7.91
C PHE A 251 3.43 -5.79 6.51
N ASN A 252 3.46 -4.62 5.85
CA ASN A 252 4.01 -4.46 4.51
C ASN A 252 5.47 -3.99 4.43
N VAL A 253 6.02 -3.52 5.55
CA VAL A 253 7.41 -3.05 5.65
C VAL A 253 8.43 -4.18 5.48
N PRO A 254 8.22 -5.42 5.98
CA PRO A 254 9.07 -6.55 5.69
C PRO A 254 9.35 -6.74 4.20
N HIS A 255 8.36 -6.52 3.33
CA HIS A 255 8.55 -6.69 1.89
C HIS A 255 9.53 -5.65 1.33
N VAL A 256 9.43 -4.39 1.76
CA VAL A 256 10.33 -3.30 1.32
C VAL A 256 11.76 -3.55 1.79
N ILE A 257 11.94 -4.00 3.04
CA ILE A 257 13.27 -4.30 3.59
C ILE A 257 13.87 -5.54 2.93
N LEU A 258 13.08 -6.58 2.64
CA LEU A 258 13.55 -7.77 1.92
C LEU A 258 13.93 -7.44 0.47
N ASP A 259 13.14 -6.62 -0.22
CA ASP A 259 13.49 -6.09 -1.55
C ASP A 259 14.84 -5.34 -1.50
N PHE A 260 15.05 -4.47 -0.51
CA PHE A 260 16.32 -3.80 -0.29
C PHE A 260 17.47 -4.80 -0.06
N ALA A 261 17.30 -5.76 0.84
CA ALA A 261 18.32 -6.74 1.19
C ALA A 261 18.74 -7.61 -0.02
N LEU A 262 17.79 -7.96 -0.88
CA LEU A 262 18.04 -8.69 -2.13
C LEU A 262 18.80 -7.82 -3.15
N ARG A 263 18.34 -6.58 -3.39
CA ARG A 263 18.97 -5.65 -4.36
C ARG A 263 20.39 -5.25 -3.98
N HIS A 264 20.69 -5.15 -2.69
CA HIS A 264 21.99 -4.73 -2.17
C HIS A 264 22.91 -5.90 -1.81
N GLY A 265 22.52 -7.14 -2.10
CA GLY A 265 23.35 -8.33 -1.85
C GLY A 265 23.59 -8.62 -0.37
N VAL A 266 22.72 -8.12 0.52
CA VAL A 266 22.74 -8.46 1.95
C VAL A 266 22.19 -9.87 2.17
N LEU A 267 21.19 -10.25 1.37
CA LEU A 267 20.80 -11.64 1.15
C LEU A 267 21.33 -12.08 -0.21
N THR A 268 21.93 -13.25 -0.28
CA THR A 268 22.51 -13.78 -1.52
C THR A 268 21.87 -15.12 -1.91
N PRO A 269 21.91 -15.52 -3.19
CA PRO A 269 21.42 -16.83 -3.60
C PRO A 269 22.13 -18.01 -2.90
N ASP A 270 23.39 -17.82 -2.48
CA ASP A 270 24.20 -18.87 -1.84
C ASP A 270 23.82 -19.09 -0.36
N ASP A 271 23.36 -18.05 0.34
CA ASP A 271 23.03 -18.11 1.79
C ASP A 271 21.53 -18.14 2.11
N THR A 272 20.68 -17.93 1.10
CA THR A 272 19.24 -17.81 1.23
C THR A 272 18.53 -18.87 0.38
N PRO A 273 18.18 -20.03 0.95
CA PRO A 273 17.56 -21.14 0.20
C PRO A 273 16.27 -20.76 -0.55
N ASP A 274 15.50 -19.82 0.01
CA ASP A 274 14.23 -19.36 -0.54
C ASP A 274 14.39 -18.13 -1.46
N TYR A 275 15.61 -17.78 -1.89
CA TYR A 275 15.93 -16.52 -2.59
C TYR A 275 14.99 -16.25 -3.78
N VAL A 276 14.83 -17.24 -4.67
CA VAL A 276 13.96 -17.13 -5.86
C VAL A 276 12.50 -16.89 -5.46
N ALA A 277 12.00 -17.64 -4.48
CA ALA A 277 10.63 -17.53 -4.00
C ALA A 277 10.36 -16.17 -3.34
N LEU A 278 11.35 -15.62 -2.62
CA LEU A 278 11.27 -14.26 -2.07
C LEU A 278 11.23 -13.22 -3.19
N THR A 279 12.15 -13.26 -4.14
CA THR A 279 12.19 -12.30 -5.26
C THR A 279 10.88 -12.28 -6.05
N GLN A 280 10.31 -13.45 -6.34
CA GLN A 280 9.03 -13.55 -7.05
C GLN A 280 7.85 -13.12 -6.18
N GLY A 281 7.85 -13.49 -4.91
CA GLY A 281 6.77 -13.19 -3.96
C GLY A 281 6.57 -11.70 -3.68
N LEU A 282 7.62 -10.88 -3.85
CA LEU A 282 7.59 -9.42 -3.70
C LEU A 282 6.99 -8.69 -4.91
N ARG A 283 6.65 -9.40 -5.99
CA ARG A 283 6.22 -8.85 -7.28
C ARG A 283 4.89 -9.45 -7.73
N ARG A 284 4.00 -9.72 -6.78
CA ARG A 284 2.69 -10.32 -7.09
C ARG A 284 1.85 -9.36 -7.90
N GLU A 285 1.49 -9.76 -9.11
CA GLU A 285 0.61 -8.98 -9.98
C GLU A 285 -0.84 -9.01 -9.44
N PRO A 286 -1.63 -7.94 -9.70
CA PRO A 286 -3.05 -7.95 -9.41
C PRO A 286 -3.75 -9.09 -10.17
N VAL A 287 -4.67 -9.79 -9.50
CA VAL A 287 -5.54 -10.75 -10.18
C VAL A 287 -6.44 -9.98 -11.15
N ARG A 288 -6.51 -10.45 -12.39
CA ARG A 288 -7.39 -9.92 -13.44
C ARG A 288 -8.53 -10.90 -13.70
N PHE A 289 -9.70 -10.37 -14.00
CA PHE A 289 -10.86 -11.12 -14.43
C PHE A 289 -10.66 -11.58 -15.88
N HIS A 290 -10.90 -12.87 -16.11
CA HIS A 290 -10.92 -13.46 -17.44
C HIS A 290 -12.32 -14.02 -17.69
N PRO A 291 -13.11 -13.45 -18.63
CA PRO A 291 -14.49 -13.86 -18.85
C PRO A 291 -14.63 -15.32 -19.31
N ASP A 292 -13.57 -15.93 -19.86
CA ASP A 292 -13.58 -17.31 -20.35
C ASP A 292 -13.22 -18.37 -19.28
N GLN A 293 -13.07 -17.97 -18.01
CA GLN A 293 -12.72 -18.87 -16.89
C GLN A 293 -13.85 -19.02 -15.85
N GLY A 294 -15.09 -18.65 -16.18
CA GLY A 294 -16.26 -18.74 -15.30
C GLY A 294 -17.45 -19.46 -15.94
#